data_AF-A0A2A4RMK4-F1
#
_entry.id   AF-A0A2A4RMK4-F1
#
_cell.length_a   1.000
_cell.length_b   1.000
_cell.length_c   1.000
_cell.angle_alpha   90.00
_cell.angle_beta   90.00
_cell.angle_gamma   90.00
#
_symmetry.space_group_name_H-M   'P 1'
#
loop_
_entity.id
_entity.type
_entity.pdbx_description
1 polymer ?
#
loop_
_entity_poly.entity_id
_entity_poly.type
_entity_poly.pdbx_seq_one_letter_code
_entity_poly.pdbx_strand_id
1 'polypeptide(L)' 'MSVLFIMIPAALVLAGIGIVAFVLAVKSGQFDDLDTPALRAVFDDDDTMPMQTKNENSEQDSNTDA' A
#
# COMPACT_ATOMS: atom_id res chain seq x y z
N MET A 1 12.85 44.31 -21.01
CA MET A 1 13.65 43.83 -19.87
C MET A 1 12.87 44.00 -18.56
N SER A 2 11.76 43.28 -18.41
CA SER A 2 10.85 43.40 -17.25
C SER A 2 10.23 42.06 -16.84
N VAL A 3 10.11 41.13 -17.78
CA VAL A 3 9.54 39.79 -17.56
C VAL A 3 10.27 38.99 -16.47
N LEU A 4 11.58 39.20 -16.29
CA LEU A 4 12.36 38.53 -15.25
C LEU A 4 11.83 38.86 -13.84
N PHE A 5 11.33 40.07 -13.61
CA PHE A 5 10.75 40.46 -12.31
C PHE A 5 9.46 39.72 -11.98
N ILE A 6 8.77 39.16 -12.97
CA ILE A 6 7.56 38.35 -12.75
C ILE A 6 7.91 36.85 -12.75
N MET A 7 8.79 36.44 -13.67
CA MET A 7 9.18 35.03 -13.83
C MET A 7 9.95 34.49 -12.62
N ILE A 8 10.85 35.28 -12.04
CA ILE A 8 11.66 34.81 -10.89
C ILE A 8 10.75 34.57 -9.66
N PRO A 9 9.90 35.52 -9.22
CA PRO A 9 8.98 35.25 -8.11
C PRO A 9 7.98 34.14 -8.43
N ALA A 10 7.45 34.09 -9.65
CA ALA A 10 6.52 33.03 -10.06
C ALA A 10 7.16 31.64 -9.98
N ALA A 11 8.41 31.49 -10.43
CA ALA A 11 9.16 30.25 -10.32
C ALA A 11 9.45 29.87 -8.86
N LEU A 12 9.80 30.85 -8.01
CA LEU A 12 10.02 30.61 -6.58
C LEU A 12 8.73 30.15 -5.88
N VAL A 13 7.58 30.76 -6.19
CA VAL A 13 6.28 30.35 -5.67
C VAL A 13 5.95 28.93 -6.13
N LEU A 14 6.12 28.63 -7.41
CA LEU A 14 5.84 27.31 -7.96
C LEU A 14 6.75 26.23 -7.33
N ALA A 15 8.04 26.52 -7.18
CA ALA A 15 8.99 25.64 -6.51
C ALA A 15 8.61 25.44 -5.03
N GLY A 16 8.23 26.52 -4.34
CA GLY A 16 7.76 26.46 -2.95
C GLY A 16 6.51 25.59 -2.78
N ILE A 17 5.53 25.74 -3.68
CA ILE A 17 4.33 24.89 -3.70
C ILE A 17 4.72 23.42 -3.91
N GLY A 18 5.64 23.15 -4.85
CA GLY A 18 6.14 21.79 -5.10
C GLY A 18 6.79 21.16 -3.87
N ILE A 19 7.64 21.91 -3.17
CA ILE A 19 8.29 21.44 -1.93
C ILE A 19 7.25 21.18 -0.83
N VAL A 20 6.29 22.09 -0.63
CA VAL A 20 5.24 21.91 0.39
C VAL A 20 4.38 20.69 0.07
N ALA A 21 3.95 20.54 -1.19
CA ALA A 21 3.17 19.38 -1.63
C ALA A 21 3.95 18.07 -1.44
N PHE A 22 5.24 18.07 -1.79
CA PHE A 22 6.13 16.92 -1.57
C PHE A 22 6.24 16.54 -0.09
N VAL A 23 6.50 17.51 0.80
CA VAL A 23 6.61 17.26 2.24
C VAL A 23 5.28 16.75 2.81
N LEU A 24 4.14 17.26 2.34
CA LEU A 24 2.83 16.76 2.73
C LEU A 24 2.60 15.31 2.29
N ALA A 25 2.97 14.96 1.05
CA ALA A 25 2.83 13.60 0.51
C ALA A 25 3.72 12.58 1.23
N VAL A 26 4.96 12.97 1.58
CA VAL A 26 5.87 12.15 2.38
C VAL A 26 5.30 11.94 3.79
N LYS A 27 4.82 13.02 4.43
CA LYS A 27 4.24 12.93 5.77
C LYS A 27 2.93 12.13 5.80
N SER A 28 2.18 12.10 4.71
CA SER A 28 0.96 11.30 4.60
C SER A 28 1.22 9.81 4.34
N GLY A 29 2.48 9.37 4.29
CA GLY A 29 2.82 7.96 4.10
C GLY A 29 2.49 7.42 2.70
N GLN A 30 2.32 8.27 1.69
CA GLN A 30 1.94 7.82 0.33
C GLN A 30 3.02 6.91 -0.30
N PHE A 31 4.26 6.99 0.18
CA PHE A 31 5.38 6.18 -0.29
C PHE A 31 5.59 4.88 0.50
N ASP A 32 4.84 4.66 1.58
CA ASP A 32 4.94 3.46 2.45
C ASP A 32 4.40 2.21 1.75
N ASP A 33 3.44 2.37 0.82
CA ASP A 33 2.82 1.29 0.02
C ASP A 33 3.61 0.96 -1.27
N LEU A 34 4.78 1.60 -1.47
CA LEU A 34 5.72 1.20 -2.53
C LEU A 34 6.67 0.08 -2.06
N ASP A 35 6.73 -0.14 -0.75
CA ASP A 35 7.48 -1.23 -0.15
C ASP A 35 6.61 -2.49 -0.08
N THR A 36 6.91 -3.44 -0.97
CA THR A 36 6.67 -4.89 -0.82
C THR A 36 5.34 -5.48 -1.36
N PRO A 37 5.25 -5.71 -2.68
CA PRO A 37 4.73 -7.01 -3.15
C PRO A 37 5.71 -7.80 -4.03
N ALA A 38 6.75 -7.16 -4.56
CA ALA A 38 7.69 -7.79 -5.50
C ALA A 38 8.50 -8.95 -4.87
N LEU A 39 8.76 -8.88 -3.56
CA LEU A 39 9.45 -9.94 -2.84
C LEU A 39 8.53 -11.10 -2.45
N ARG A 40 7.24 -10.84 -2.25
CA ARG A 40 6.27 -11.88 -1.89
C ARG A 40 6.09 -12.89 -3.02
N ALA A 41 6.06 -12.45 -4.27
CA ALA A 41 5.91 -13.36 -5.42
C ALA A 41 7.14 -14.23 -5.73
N VAL A 42 8.33 -13.88 -5.23
CA VAL A 42 9.57 -14.66 -5.47
C VAL A 42 9.87 -15.62 -4.32
N PHE A 43 9.41 -15.30 -3.10
CA PHE A 43 9.68 -16.10 -1.90
C PHE A 43 8.46 -16.90 -1.37
N ASP A 44 7.22 -16.61 -1.78
CA ASP A 44 6.03 -17.41 -1.38
C ASP A 44 5.81 -18.68 -2.24
N ASP A 45 6.57 -18.90 -3.32
CA ASP A 45 6.45 -20.12 -4.15
C ASP A 45 7.15 -21.35 -3.53
N ASP A 46 7.99 -21.15 -2.50
CA ASP A 46 8.81 -22.22 -1.89
C ASP A 46 8.36 -22.66 -0.48
N ASP A 47 7.46 -21.93 0.19
CA ASP A 47 6.90 -22.34 1.49
C ASP A 47 5.57 -23.10 1.29
N THR A 48 5.73 -24.39 1.02
CA THR A 48 4.84 -25.51 1.39
C THR A 48 3.46 -25.13 1.92
N MET A 49 2.39 -25.51 1.21
CA MET A 49 1.08 -25.68 1.84
C MET A 49 1.19 -26.77 2.91
N PRO A 50 1.04 -26.48 4.23
CA PRO A 50 0.71 -27.54 5.17
C PRO A 50 -0.80 -27.70 5.11
N MET A 51 -1.21 -28.83 4.55
CA MET A 51 -2.50 -29.47 4.78
C MET A 51 -2.94 -29.29 6.25
N GLN A 52 -3.77 -28.29 6.55
CA GLN A 52 -4.52 -28.24 7.80
C GLN A 52 -5.85 -28.97 7.57
N THR A 53 -5.76 -30.28 7.72
CA THR A 53 -6.89 -31.14 8.06
C THR A 53 -7.49 -30.63 9.37
N LYS A 54 -8.49 -29.75 9.30
CA LYS A 54 -9.34 -29.46 10.46
C LYS A 54 -10.50 -30.43 10.48
N ASN A 55 -10.24 -31.61 11.03
CA ASN A 55 -11.29 -32.44 11.63
C ASN A 55 -11.77 -31.70 12.88
N GLU A 56 -12.90 -31.02 12.78
CA GLU A 56 -13.73 -30.71 13.94
C GLU A 56 -15.14 -31.23 13.63
N ASN A 57 -15.40 -32.42 14.19
CA ASN A 57 -16.73 -32.83 14.58
C ASN A 57 -17.40 -31.66 15.30
N SER A 58 -18.46 -31.14 14.72
CA SER A 58 -19.49 -30.39 15.42
C SER A 58 -20.80 -30.93 14.88
N GLU A 59 -21.37 -31.83 15.68
CA GLU A 59 -22.77 -32.22 15.76
C GLU A 59 -23.70 -31.49 14.78
N GLN A 60 -24.05 -32.18 13.69
CA GLN A 60 -25.34 -31.98 13.07
C GLN A 60 -26.21 -33.19 13.41
N ASP A 61 -26.82 -33.10 14.59
CA ASP A 61 -28.13 -33.65 14.89
C ASP A 61 -29.06 -33.44 13.67
N SER A 62 -29.53 -34.53 13.07
CA SER A 62 -30.91 -34.69 12.54
C SER A 62 -31.00 -35.89 11.59
N ASN A 63 -31.39 -37.03 12.15
CA ASN A 63 -32.33 -38.03 11.58
C ASN A 63 -32.28 -39.24 12.53
N THR A 64 -33.11 -39.29 13.57
CA THR A 64 -34.54 -39.68 13.54
C THR A 64 -34.74 -41.11 13.06
N ASP A 65 -35.00 -41.94 14.06
CA ASP A 65 -35.78 -43.18 14.07
C ASP A 65 -36.59 -43.49 12.79
N ALA A 66 -36.36 -44.68 12.21
CA ALA A 66 -37.37 -45.57 11.64
C ALA A 66 -36.76 -46.93 11.28
#